data_AF-A0A523AUF7-F1
#
_entry.id   AF-A0A523AUF7-F1
#
_cell.length_a   1.000
_cell.length_b   1.000
_cell.length_c   1.000
_cell.angle_alpha   90.00
_cell.angle_beta   90.00
_cell.angle_gamma   90.00
#
_symmetry.space_group_name_H-M   'P 1'
#
loop_
_entity.id
_entity.type
_entity.pdbx_description
1 polymer ?
#
loop_
_entity_poly.entity_id
_entity_poly.type
_entity_poly.pdbx_seq_one_letter_code
_entity_poly.pdbx_strand_id
1 'polypeptide(L)'
;MGDHVLVNRMVVGRAVSEEVILVEEGGKLLEIRGVELKPNIWEKLEGMGRIELKKIRLESTPSLRPFPPEPRVREGPRGKGVVLIDHAGYHVYELAREAEGAVVIGDDTSYVVGDILFRLGKPVVGIVDGDRDGLLAKTHFARGSLLLTVEEDDRTGREIREKVFGGGWKTERGFSEVKEEILSLLSKRVLRLVEV
;
A
#
# COMPACT_ATOMS: atom_id res chain seq x y z
N MET A 1 -13.23 17.13 7.22
CA MET A 1 -13.30 15.74 6.72
C MET A 1 -13.37 14.82 7.91
N GLY A 2 -14.32 13.89 7.93
CA GLY A 2 -14.43 12.88 8.97
C GLY A 2 -13.47 11.70 8.76
N ASP A 3 -13.71 10.64 9.52
CA ASP A 3 -12.95 9.40 9.52
C ASP A 3 -13.05 8.65 8.19
N HIS A 4 -12.03 7.83 7.89
CA HIS A 4 -12.16 6.76 6.92
C HIS A 4 -13.20 5.76 7.41
N VAL A 5 -14.08 5.32 6.50
CA VAL A 5 -15.04 4.24 6.75
C VAL A 5 -14.53 2.98 6.07
N LEU A 6 -14.48 1.87 6.81
CA LEU A 6 -13.96 0.60 6.34
C LEU A 6 -15.02 -0.49 6.44
N VAL A 7 -15.21 -1.22 5.34
CA VAL A 7 -16.06 -2.42 5.26
C VAL A 7 -15.15 -3.61 5.01
N ASN A 8 -15.13 -4.57 5.95
CA ASN A 8 -14.26 -5.74 5.91
C ASN A 8 -12.77 -5.39 5.67
N ARG A 9 -12.31 -4.29 6.28
CA ARG A 9 -10.95 -3.71 6.17
C ARG A 9 -10.65 -2.98 4.84
N MET A 10 -11.58 -2.89 3.91
CA MET A 10 -11.45 -2.04 2.72
C MET A 10 -12.00 -0.65 3.01
N VAL A 11 -11.24 0.39 2.70
CA VAL A 11 -11.71 1.78 2.78
C VAL A 11 -12.76 2.00 1.69
N VAL A 12 -13.99 2.33 2.10
CA VAL A 12 -15.08 2.64 1.16
C VAL A 12 -15.20 4.13 0.87
N GLY A 13 -14.66 4.97 1.74
CA GLY A 13 -14.75 6.42 1.61
C GLY A 13 -14.44 7.14 2.92
N ARG A 14 -14.86 8.41 2.99
CA ARG A 14 -14.74 9.25 4.19
C ARG A 14 -16.11 9.70 4.70
N ALA A 15 -16.28 9.70 6.02
CA ALA A 15 -17.48 10.21 6.65
C ALA A 15 -17.61 11.73 6.40
N VAL A 16 -18.79 12.13 5.94
CA VAL A 16 -19.21 13.53 5.73
C VAL A 16 -20.41 13.90 6.60
N SER A 17 -20.90 12.96 7.41
CA SER A 17 -22.01 13.10 8.35
C SER A 17 -21.61 12.51 9.71
N GLU A 18 -22.25 12.97 10.78
CA GLU A 18 -22.12 12.35 12.11
C GLU A 18 -22.73 10.95 12.15
N GLU A 19 -23.72 10.70 11.31
CA GLU A 19 -24.37 9.40 11.16
C GLU A 19 -24.00 8.78 9.80
N VAL A 20 -23.42 7.57 9.85
CA VAL A 20 -23.12 6.72 8.70
C VAL A 20 -24.05 5.51 8.73
N ILE A 21 -24.80 5.31 7.64
CA ILE A 21 -25.81 4.24 7.57
C ILE A 21 -25.47 3.33 6.40
N LEU A 22 -25.37 2.02 6.68
CA LEU A 22 -25.22 0.97 5.67
C LEU A 22 -26.55 0.22 5.55
N VAL A 23 -27.06 0.08 4.33
CA VAL A 23 -28.31 -0.64 4.03
C VAL A 23 -27.99 -1.90 3.26
N GLU A 24 -28.46 -3.04 3.76
CA GLU A 24 -28.25 -4.36 3.16
C GLU A 24 -29.58 -5.08 2.97
N GLU A 25 -29.70 -5.75 1.83
CA GLU A 25 -30.82 -6.62 1.53
C GLU A 25 -30.33 -7.90 0.85
N GLY A 26 -30.74 -9.06 1.35
CA GLY A 26 -30.45 -10.35 0.72
C GLY A 26 -28.96 -10.69 0.67
N GLY A 27 -28.14 -10.12 1.54
CA GLY A 27 -26.69 -10.27 1.54
C GLY A 27 -25.96 -9.37 0.54
N LYS A 28 -26.60 -8.29 0.08
CA LYS A 28 -25.98 -7.29 -0.79
C LYS A 28 -26.10 -5.91 -0.15
N LEU A 29 -24.99 -5.18 -0.12
CA LEU A 29 -24.99 -3.79 0.31
C LEU A 29 -25.62 -2.93 -0.79
N LEU A 30 -26.75 -2.29 -0.48
CA LEU A 30 -27.50 -1.45 -1.42
C LEU A 30 -27.12 0.01 -1.32
N GLU A 31 -26.79 0.48 -0.11
CA GLU A 31 -26.57 1.90 0.13
C GLU A 31 -25.58 2.15 1.25
N ILE A 32 -24.78 3.21 1.10
CA ILE A 32 -23.92 3.77 2.14
C ILE A 32 -24.21 5.27 2.20
N ARG A 33 -24.85 5.73 3.28
CA ARG A 33 -25.20 7.13 3.52
C ARG A 33 -24.20 7.79 4.46
N GLY A 34 -24.03 9.10 4.30
CA GLY A 34 -23.14 9.89 5.15
C GLY A 34 -21.65 9.70 4.84
N VAL A 35 -21.33 9.08 3.70
CA VAL A 35 -19.96 8.79 3.27
C VAL A 35 -19.74 9.34 1.86
N GLU A 36 -18.67 10.09 1.68
CA GLU A 36 -18.11 10.38 0.35
C GLU A 36 -17.36 9.13 -0.12
N LEU A 37 -17.97 8.39 -1.04
CA LEU A 37 -17.47 7.12 -1.53
C LEU A 37 -16.30 7.27 -2.50
N LYS A 38 -15.37 6.31 -2.45
CA LYS A 38 -14.31 6.19 -3.47
C LYS A 38 -14.93 5.90 -4.85
N PRO A 39 -14.30 6.36 -5.94
CA PRO A 39 -14.64 5.91 -7.29
C PRO A 39 -14.62 4.39 -7.38
N ASN A 40 -15.58 3.82 -8.12
CA ASN A 40 -15.70 2.37 -8.40
C ASN A 40 -15.79 1.46 -7.16
N ILE A 41 -16.16 1.99 -5.98
CA ILE A 41 -16.24 1.18 -4.76
C ILE A 41 -17.32 0.09 -4.84
N TRP A 42 -18.41 0.36 -5.57
CA TRP A 42 -19.51 -0.59 -5.72
C TRP A 42 -19.06 -1.87 -6.45
N GLU A 43 -18.26 -1.74 -7.50
CA GLU A 43 -17.68 -2.90 -8.22
C GLU A 43 -16.80 -3.75 -7.27
N LYS A 44 -15.98 -3.08 -6.43
CA LYS A 44 -15.14 -3.76 -5.43
C LYS A 44 -15.99 -4.46 -4.36
N LEU A 45 -17.05 -3.83 -3.87
CA LEU A 45 -17.97 -4.40 -2.89
C LEU A 45 -18.74 -5.60 -3.45
N GLU A 46 -19.18 -5.54 -4.70
CA GLU A 46 -19.81 -6.68 -5.39
C GLU A 46 -18.84 -7.84 -5.56
N GLY A 47 -17.57 -7.55 -5.89
CA GLY A 47 -16.50 -8.55 -5.98
C GLY A 47 -16.20 -9.29 -4.67
N MET A 48 -16.54 -8.71 -3.51
CA MET A 48 -16.43 -9.39 -2.20
C MET A 48 -17.49 -10.48 -2.00
N GLY A 49 -18.51 -10.54 -2.86
CA GLY A 49 -19.60 -11.49 -2.76
C GLY A 49 -20.63 -11.08 -1.71
N ARG A 50 -21.12 -12.06 -0.94
CA ARG A 50 -22.24 -11.85 -0.01
C ARG A 50 -21.79 -11.05 1.22
N ILE A 51 -22.37 -9.87 1.43
CA ILE A 51 -22.16 -8.98 2.57
C ILE A 51 -23.39 -9.07 3.47
N GLU A 52 -23.26 -9.66 4.66
CA GLU A 52 -24.33 -9.71 5.67
C GLU A 52 -23.98 -8.75 6.81
N LEU A 53 -24.82 -7.73 7.09
CA LEU A 53 -24.48 -6.70 8.09
C LEU A 53 -24.18 -7.27 9.48
N LYS A 54 -24.80 -8.40 9.83
CA LYS A 54 -24.58 -9.10 11.10
C LYS A 54 -23.20 -9.74 11.24
N LYS A 55 -22.46 -9.91 10.14
CA LYS A 55 -21.16 -10.60 10.10
C LYS A 55 -20.02 -9.71 9.63
N ILE A 56 -20.33 -8.58 9.01
CA ILE A 56 -19.29 -7.69 8.47
C ILE A 56 -18.53 -7.01 9.59
N ARG A 57 -17.28 -6.67 9.31
CA ARG A 57 -16.49 -5.78 10.15
C ARG A 57 -16.64 -4.37 9.60
N LEU A 58 -17.29 -3.50 10.37
CA LEU A 58 -17.45 -2.07 10.08
C LEU A 58 -16.59 -1.27 11.05
N GLU A 59 -15.72 -0.43 10.53
CA GLU A 59 -14.78 0.36 11.32
C GLU A 59 -14.72 1.79 10.81
N SER A 60 -14.45 2.74 11.71
CA SER A 60 -14.06 4.09 11.34
C SER A 60 -12.74 4.47 12.00
N THR A 61 -11.90 5.21 11.30
CA THR A 61 -10.68 5.76 11.88
C THR A 61 -10.21 7.02 11.15
N PRO A 62 -9.70 8.05 11.85
CA PRO A 62 -9.11 9.21 11.19
C PRO A 62 -7.78 8.85 10.52
N SER A 63 -7.04 7.87 11.06
CA SER A 63 -5.79 7.34 10.49
C SER A 63 -5.33 6.09 11.24
N LEU A 64 -4.52 5.22 10.61
CA LEU A 64 -3.78 4.15 11.30
C LEU A 64 -2.92 4.65 12.45
N ARG A 65 -2.42 5.88 12.36
CA ARG A 65 -1.66 6.54 13.43
C ARG A 65 -2.10 7.99 13.57
N PRO A 66 -3.15 8.26 14.34
CA PRO A 66 -3.66 9.61 14.56
C PRO A 66 -2.62 10.50 15.26
N PHE A 67 -1.79 9.91 16.14
CA PHE A 67 -0.74 10.59 16.90
C PHE A 67 0.61 9.88 16.68
N PRO A 68 1.27 10.07 15.52
CA PRO A 68 2.53 9.39 15.25
C PRO A 68 3.64 10.00 16.12
N PRO A 69 4.36 9.20 16.93
CA PRO A 69 5.58 9.69 17.59
C PRO A 69 6.68 9.93 16.56
N GLU A 70 7.67 10.76 16.91
CA GLU A 70 8.89 10.90 16.12
C GLU A 70 9.51 9.52 15.87
N PRO A 71 9.72 9.14 14.60
CA PRO A 71 10.17 7.79 14.28
C PRO A 71 11.63 7.61 14.70
N ARG A 72 11.88 6.56 15.50
CA ARG A 72 13.23 6.16 15.88
C ARG A 72 13.80 5.22 14.81
N VAL A 73 14.95 5.58 14.24
CA VAL A 73 15.71 4.70 13.35
C VAL A 73 16.62 3.81 14.21
N ARG A 74 16.48 2.50 14.06
CA ARG A 74 17.45 1.52 14.54
C ARG A 74 18.16 0.99 13.32
N GLU A 75 19.38 1.46 13.07
CA GLU A 75 20.22 0.89 12.03
C GLU A 75 20.43 -0.59 12.33
N GLY A 76 19.77 -1.44 11.54
CA GLY A 76 19.96 -2.88 11.58
C GLY A 76 21.18 -3.29 10.74
N PRO A 77 21.62 -4.55 10.84
CA PRO A 77 22.63 -5.06 9.94
C PRO A 77 22.20 -4.85 8.48
N ARG A 78 23.16 -4.49 7.62
CA ARG A 78 22.94 -4.46 6.17
C ARG A 78 22.65 -5.89 5.72
N GLY A 79 21.40 -6.11 5.34
CA GLY A 79 20.96 -7.37 4.75
C GLY A 79 21.55 -7.57 3.36
N LYS A 80 21.14 -8.63 2.68
CA LYS A 80 21.50 -8.91 1.28
C LYS A 80 20.25 -9.14 0.46
N GLY A 81 20.32 -8.77 -0.82
CA GLY A 81 19.21 -8.97 -1.73
C GLY A 81 18.08 -7.95 -1.55
N VAL A 82 17.06 -8.10 -2.37
CA VAL A 82 15.85 -7.28 -2.36
C VAL A 82 14.63 -8.19 -2.32
N VAL A 83 13.62 -7.80 -1.55
CA VAL A 83 12.32 -8.50 -1.51
C VAL A 83 11.27 -7.73 -2.28
N LEU A 84 10.37 -8.45 -2.95
CA LEU A 84 9.17 -7.90 -3.57
C LEU A 84 8.00 -8.09 -2.60
N ILE A 85 7.32 -6.99 -2.25
CA ILE A 85 6.14 -6.98 -1.41
C ILE A 85 4.97 -6.50 -2.27
N ASP A 86 4.01 -7.38 -2.50
CA ASP A 86 2.90 -7.15 -3.42
C ASP A 86 1.60 -7.22 -2.63
N HIS A 87 0.96 -6.06 -2.43
CA HIS A 87 -0.35 -5.90 -1.79
C HIS A 87 -0.54 -6.52 -0.38
N ALA A 88 0.50 -7.10 0.22
CA ALA A 88 0.43 -7.79 1.51
C ALA A 88 1.65 -7.47 2.40
N GLY A 89 1.47 -6.50 3.31
CA GLY A 89 2.51 -6.08 4.26
C GLY A 89 2.61 -6.92 5.55
N TYR A 90 1.80 -7.98 5.71
CA TYR A 90 1.65 -8.71 6.98
C TYR A 90 2.96 -9.33 7.52
N HIS A 91 3.95 -9.58 6.66
CA HIS A 91 5.24 -10.16 7.01
C HIS A 91 6.43 -9.25 6.71
N VAL A 92 6.20 -7.94 6.55
CA VAL A 92 7.25 -6.99 6.16
C VAL A 92 8.48 -7.04 7.07
N TYR A 93 8.29 -7.21 8.38
CA TYR A 93 9.41 -7.32 9.32
C TYR A 93 10.24 -8.58 9.08
N GLU A 94 9.61 -9.71 8.80
CA GLU A 94 10.32 -10.97 8.56
C GLU A 94 11.04 -10.93 7.20
N LEU A 95 10.33 -10.50 6.16
CA LEU A 95 10.82 -10.46 4.78
C LEU A 95 11.95 -9.45 4.60
N ALA A 96 11.79 -8.24 5.11
CA ALA A 96 12.72 -7.15 4.81
C ALA A 96 13.86 -7.01 5.82
N ARG A 97 13.78 -7.60 7.02
CA ARG A 97 14.85 -7.48 8.04
C ARG A 97 16.20 -7.97 7.52
N GLU A 98 16.19 -9.02 6.71
CA GLU A 98 17.39 -9.64 6.14
C GLU A 98 17.73 -9.16 4.72
N ALA A 99 16.87 -8.31 4.14
CA ALA A 99 17.09 -7.71 2.82
C ALA A 99 17.87 -6.39 2.91
N GLU A 100 18.52 -5.99 1.84
CA GLU A 100 19.13 -4.66 1.69
C GLU A 100 18.04 -3.58 1.55
N GLY A 101 16.96 -3.88 0.83
CA GLY A 101 15.79 -3.02 0.65
C GLY A 101 14.60 -3.81 0.11
N ALA A 102 13.54 -3.11 -0.32
CA ALA A 102 12.34 -3.75 -0.86
C ALA A 102 11.80 -3.04 -2.11
N VAL A 103 11.16 -3.79 -3.00
CA VAL A 103 10.26 -3.27 -4.02
C VAL A 103 8.85 -3.50 -3.50
N VAL A 104 7.98 -2.49 -3.56
CA VAL A 104 6.63 -2.54 -3.00
C VAL A 104 5.63 -2.15 -4.08
N ILE A 105 4.57 -2.94 -4.25
CA ILE A 105 3.47 -2.68 -5.18
C ILE A 105 2.22 -2.34 -4.36
N GLY A 106 1.46 -1.34 -4.80
CA GLY A 106 0.31 -0.81 -4.08
C GLY A 106 0.59 0.55 -3.47
N ASP A 107 -0.31 1.50 -3.65
CA ASP A 107 -0.25 2.82 -3.00
C ASP A 107 -0.13 2.70 -1.48
N ASP A 108 -1.20 2.33 -0.77
CA ASP A 108 -1.19 2.28 0.69
C ASP A 108 -0.16 1.29 1.24
N THR A 109 0.09 0.18 0.53
CA THR A 109 1.15 -0.78 0.87
C THR A 109 2.52 -0.10 0.84
N SER A 110 2.86 0.65 -0.21
CA SER A 110 4.13 1.37 -0.34
C SER A 110 4.32 2.39 0.79
N TYR A 111 3.27 3.14 1.14
CA TYR A 111 3.36 4.12 2.23
C TYR A 111 3.47 3.48 3.62
N VAL A 112 2.78 2.37 3.88
CA VAL A 112 2.88 1.65 5.16
C VAL A 112 4.22 0.94 5.28
N VAL A 113 4.62 0.19 4.25
CA VAL A 113 5.90 -0.54 4.22
C VAL A 113 7.07 0.43 4.27
N GLY A 114 7.02 1.53 3.51
CA GLY A 114 8.04 2.57 3.55
C GLY A 114 8.29 3.11 4.96
N ASP A 115 7.22 3.42 5.70
CA ASP A 115 7.35 3.92 7.07
C ASP A 115 7.83 2.84 8.06
N ILE A 116 7.49 1.58 7.85
CA ILE A 116 8.02 0.47 8.64
C ILE A 116 9.53 0.32 8.38
N LEU A 117 9.95 0.30 7.11
CA LEU A 117 11.34 0.10 6.71
C LEU A 117 12.23 1.32 6.96
N PHE A 118 11.64 2.53 7.04
CA PHE A 118 12.32 3.72 7.54
C PHE A 118 12.94 3.49 8.92
N ARG A 119 12.22 2.82 9.82
CA ARG A 119 12.73 2.51 11.17
C ARG A 119 13.91 1.55 11.17
N LEU A 120 14.09 0.79 10.09
CA LEU A 120 15.19 -0.16 9.90
C LEU A 120 16.33 0.43 9.05
N GLY A 121 16.18 1.66 8.54
CA GLY A 121 17.12 2.30 7.62
C GLY A 121 17.18 1.61 6.24
N LYS A 122 16.11 0.91 5.83
CA LYS A 122 16.08 0.15 4.57
C LYS A 122 15.29 0.90 3.50
N PRO A 123 15.87 1.18 2.32
CA PRO A 123 15.19 1.90 1.26
C PRO A 123 14.14 1.03 0.55
N VAL A 124 13.19 1.70 -0.10
CA VAL A 124 12.15 1.05 -0.90
C VAL A 124 12.06 1.63 -2.31
N VAL A 125 11.67 0.80 -3.28
CA VAL A 125 11.13 1.24 -4.56
C VAL A 125 9.62 0.97 -4.54
N GLY A 126 8.82 1.99 -4.31
CA GLY A 126 7.35 1.89 -4.35
C GLY A 126 6.81 2.12 -5.75
N ILE A 127 5.97 1.22 -6.22
CA ILE A 127 5.23 1.31 -7.48
C ILE A 127 3.78 1.60 -7.12
N VAL A 128 3.28 2.75 -7.57
CA VAL A 128 1.98 3.32 -7.16
C VAL A 128 1.23 3.80 -8.39
N ASP A 129 -0.10 3.83 -8.34
CA ASP A 129 -0.95 4.41 -9.40
C ASP A 129 -1.60 5.74 -8.98
N GLY A 130 -1.48 6.10 -7.70
CA GLY A 130 -1.97 7.36 -7.15
C GLY A 130 -3.39 7.30 -6.57
N ASP A 131 -3.98 6.11 -6.41
CA ASP A 131 -5.33 5.91 -5.88
C ASP A 131 -5.42 5.83 -4.34
N ARG A 132 -4.30 6.13 -3.66
CA ARG A 132 -4.09 6.05 -2.21
C ARG A 132 -5.31 6.43 -1.36
N ASP A 133 -5.68 5.56 -0.43
CA ASP A 133 -6.73 5.83 0.56
C ASP A 133 -6.33 6.95 1.52
N GLY A 134 -5.06 7.02 1.88
CA GLY A 134 -4.54 8.02 2.83
C GLY A 134 -4.75 7.61 4.29
N LEU A 135 -4.97 6.32 4.55
CA LEU A 135 -5.20 5.78 5.88
C LEU A 135 -4.02 6.04 6.83
N LEU A 136 -2.80 6.09 6.30
CA LEU A 136 -1.62 6.58 7.03
C LEU A 136 -1.32 8.03 6.62
N ALA A 137 -1.62 9.02 7.46
CA ALA A 137 -1.51 10.43 7.06
C ALA A 137 -0.06 10.93 6.84
N LYS A 138 0.89 10.45 7.65
CA LYS A 138 2.31 10.79 7.56
C LYS A 138 3.13 9.53 7.38
N THR A 139 4.03 9.56 6.39
CA THR A 139 4.93 8.46 6.05
C THR A 139 6.34 9.00 5.93
N HIS A 140 7.29 8.21 6.43
CA HIS A 140 8.72 8.45 6.24
C HIS A 140 9.27 7.37 5.31
N PHE A 141 10.29 7.72 4.53
CA PHE A 141 11.03 6.78 3.69
C PHE A 141 12.51 6.89 4.02
N ALA A 142 13.22 5.76 4.02
CA ALA A 142 14.66 5.77 4.25
C ALA A 142 15.36 6.44 3.05
N ARG A 143 16.52 7.07 3.30
CA ARG A 143 17.33 7.67 2.23
C ARG A 143 17.64 6.66 1.13
N GLY A 144 17.53 7.10 -0.13
CA GLY A 144 17.71 6.27 -1.32
C GLY A 144 16.44 5.54 -1.75
N SER A 145 15.31 5.77 -1.08
CA SER A 145 14.01 5.27 -1.51
C SER A 145 13.51 6.04 -2.74
N LEU A 146 12.67 5.37 -3.52
CA LEU A 146 12.13 5.83 -4.78
C LEU A 146 10.64 5.50 -4.85
N LEU A 147 9.80 6.46 -5.20
CA LEU A 147 8.41 6.23 -5.57
C LEU A 147 8.23 6.50 -7.06
N LEU A 148 7.66 5.52 -7.76
CA LEU A 148 7.34 5.57 -9.18
C LEU A 148 5.83 5.49 -9.36
N THR A 149 5.22 6.59 -9.82
CA THR A 149 3.82 6.59 -10.21
C THR A 149 3.69 6.08 -11.64
N VAL A 150 2.83 5.09 -11.84
CA VAL A 150 2.50 4.44 -13.12
C VAL A 150 0.99 4.49 -13.34
N GLU A 151 0.50 4.01 -14.48
CA GLU A 151 -0.95 3.99 -14.77
C GLU A 151 -1.71 2.89 -14.02
N GLU A 152 -1.10 1.72 -13.82
CA GLU A 152 -1.70 0.56 -13.17
C GLU A 152 -0.58 -0.22 -12.46
N ASP A 153 -0.56 -0.16 -11.13
CA ASP A 153 0.49 -0.76 -10.32
C ASP A 153 0.41 -2.29 -10.31
N ASP A 154 -0.77 -2.90 -10.29
CA ASP A 154 -1.00 -4.35 -10.36
C ASP A 154 -0.37 -4.99 -11.60
N ARG A 155 -0.61 -4.39 -12.77
CA ARG A 155 -0.02 -4.86 -14.03
C ARG A 155 1.48 -4.65 -14.04
N THR A 156 1.95 -3.52 -13.53
CA THR A 156 3.37 -3.18 -13.48
C THR A 156 4.13 -4.08 -12.50
N GLY A 157 3.54 -4.38 -11.35
CA GLY A 157 4.07 -5.27 -10.32
C GLY A 157 4.24 -6.70 -10.82
N ARG A 158 3.26 -7.22 -11.56
CA ARG A 158 3.38 -8.52 -12.26
C ARG A 158 4.56 -8.53 -13.22
N GLU A 159 4.75 -7.49 -14.01
CA GLU A 159 5.87 -7.40 -14.94
C GLU A 159 7.23 -7.31 -14.24
N ILE A 160 7.33 -6.52 -13.16
CA ILE A 160 8.54 -6.44 -12.33
C ILE A 160 8.86 -7.80 -11.73
N ARG A 161 7.85 -8.49 -11.21
CA ARG A 161 8.01 -9.84 -10.65
C ARG A 161 8.61 -10.80 -11.67
N GLU A 162 8.07 -10.83 -12.89
CA GLU A 162 8.56 -11.73 -13.94
C GLU A 162 9.95 -11.34 -14.43
N LYS A 163 10.19 -10.06 -14.73
CA LYS A 163 11.42 -9.62 -15.41
C LYS A 163 12.59 -9.39 -14.45
N VAL A 164 12.34 -8.80 -13.29
CA VAL A 164 13.39 -8.38 -12.34
C VAL A 164 13.63 -9.44 -11.26
N PHE A 165 12.56 -10.14 -10.84
CA PHE A 165 12.61 -11.17 -9.81
C PHE A 165 12.51 -12.61 -10.37
N GLY A 166 12.43 -12.79 -11.69
CA GLY A 166 12.37 -14.12 -12.32
C GLY A 166 11.15 -14.95 -11.87
N GLY A 167 10.02 -14.30 -11.59
CA GLY A 167 8.80 -14.90 -11.07
C GLY A 167 8.80 -15.12 -9.54
N GLY A 168 9.93 -14.88 -8.87
CA GLY A 168 10.09 -15.02 -7.42
C GLY A 168 9.66 -13.79 -6.61
N TRP A 169 9.89 -13.87 -5.29
CA TRP A 169 9.58 -12.79 -4.33
C TRP A 169 10.82 -12.17 -3.69
N LYS A 170 11.99 -12.69 -4.04
CA LYS A 170 13.28 -12.24 -3.53
C LYS A 170 14.33 -12.42 -4.62
N THR A 171 15.29 -11.52 -4.65
CA THR A 171 16.52 -11.66 -5.43
C THR A 171 17.72 -11.41 -4.52
N GLU A 172 18.85 -12.06 -4.79
CA GLU A 172 20.10 -11.85 -4.06
C GLU A 172 20.89 -10.62 -4.58
N ARG A 173 20.39 -9.98 -5.64
CA ARG A 173 20.96 -8.78 -6.27
C ARG A 173 20.88 -7.55 -5.35
N GLY A 174 21.80 -6.61 -5.53
CA GLY A 174 21.88 -5.42 -4.68
C GLY A 174 20.74 -4.42 -4.94
N PHE A 175 20.36 -3.63 -3.93
CA PHE A 175 19.24 -2.69 -4.04
C PHE A 175 19.41 -1.66 -5.16
N SER A 176 20.62 -1.10 -5.31
CA SER A 176 20.90 -0.12 -6.36
C SER A 176 20.74 -0.72 -7.76
N GLU A 177 21.18 -1.97 -7.94
CA GLU A 177 21.07 -2.70 -9.20
C GLU A 177 19.60 -2.96 -9.58
N VAL A 178 18.79 -3.41 -8.61
CA VAL A 178 17.34 -3.61 -8.80
C VAL A 178 16.62 -2.29 -9.09
N LYS A 179 16.99 -1.22 -8.38
CA LYS A 179 16.42 0.13 -8.60
C LYS A 179 16.67 0.61 -10.03
N GLU A 180 17.90 0.49 -10.52
CA GLU A 180 18.29 0.90 -11.87
C GLU A 180 17.59 0.08 -12.96
N GLU A 181 17.45 -1.24 -12.75
CA GLU A 181 16.74 -2.09 -13.70
C GLU A 181 15.26 -1.73 -13.79
N ILE A 182 14.59 -1.50 -12.65
CA ILE A 182 13.19 -1.08 -12.64
C ILE A 182 13.01 0.27 -13.33
N LEU A 183 13.91 1.23 -13.09
CA LEU A 183 13.90 2.52 -13.77
C LEU A 183 14.05 2.37 -15.29
N SER A 184 14.96 1.49 -15.74
CA SER A 184 15.16 1.20 -17.16
C SER A 184 13.91 0.56 -17.77
N LEU A 185 13.34 -0.44 -17.10
CA LEU A 185 12.14 -1.16 -17.51
C LEU A 185 10.93 -0.24 -17.64
N LEU A 186 10.77 0.72 -16.71
CA LEU A 186 9.60 1.60 -16.64
C LEU A 186 9.82 2.97 -17.29
N SER A 187 10.99 3.27 -17.84
CA SER A 187 11.41 4.60 -18.32
C SER A 187 10.38 5.38 -19.15
N LYS A 188 9.52 4.71 -19.93
CA LYS A 188 8.48 5.34 -20.76
C LYS A 188 7.07 5.38 -20.14
N ARG A 189 6.90 4.77 -18.97
CA ARG A 189 5.62 4.55 -18.27
C ARG A 189 5.54 5.22 -16.91
N VAL A 190 6.65 5.78 -16.43
CA VAL A 190 6.68 6.56 -15.20
C VAL A 190 6.02 7.91 -15.47
N LEU A 191 4.88 8.16 -14.80
CA LEU A 191 4.16 9.42 -14.81
C LEU A 191 4.81 10.43 -13.86
N ARG A 192 5.33 9.95 -12.73
CA ARG A 192 6.01 10.76 -11.72
C ARG A 192 7.04 9.95 -10.97
N LEU A 193 8.17 10.60 -10.66
CA LEU A 193 9.25 10.03 -9.86
C LEU A 193 9.51 10.93 -8.64
N VAL A 194 9.65 10.32 -7.46
CA VAL A 194 10.06 11.00 -6.23
C VAL A 194 11.16 10.19 -5.56
N GLU A 195 12.36 10.77 -5.43
CA GLU A 195 13.48 10.20 -4.68
C GLU A 195 13.60 10.89 -3.32
N VAL A 196 13.92 10.12 -2.27
CA VAL A 196 14.01 10.56 -0.87
C VAL A 196 15.43 10.44 -0.34
#